data_AF-A0A410USW1-F1
#
_entry.id   AF-A0A410USW1-F1
#
_cell.length_a   1.000
_cell.length_b   1.000
_cell.length_c   1.000
_cell.angle_alpha   90.00
_cell.angle_beta   90.00
_cell.angle_gamma   90.00
#
_symmetry.space_group_name_H-M   'P 1'
#
loop_
_entity.id
_entity.type
_entity.pdbx_description
1 polymer ?
#
loop_
_entity_poly.entity_id
_entity_poly.type
_entity_poly.pdbx_seq_one_letter_code
_entity_poly.pdbx_strand_id
1 'polypeptide(L)'
;MTISCSAGNQEEMTLQKQYRQGKDIFTGKEAIPAMISGHQARLPPQVARCINCHVPDKSGVAKKESAPSLSSAWLQQARTRRGGPAFAYERENFCKTLRSGVDPEYVVLNRAMPRFELSNEQCLALWLYLTEKRDDE
;
A
#
# COMPACT_ATOMS: atom_id res chain seq x y z
N MET A 1 -39.46 -18.75 -3.68
CA MET A 1 -37.99 -18.75 -3.64
C MET A 1 -37.51 -17.31 -3.65
N THR A 2 -37.15 -16.76 -2.48
CA THR A 2 -36.57 -15.42 -2.36
C THR A 2 -35.06 -15.52 -2.53
N ILE A 3 -34.53 -15.02 -3.65
CA ILE A 3 -33.09 -14.87 -3.84
C ILE A 3 -32.67 -13.68 -2.98
N SER A 4 -31.81 -13.93 -2.00
CA SER A 4 -31.25 -12.91 -1.12
C SER A 4 -30.18 -12.11 -1.89
N CYS A 5 -30.59 -11.13 -2.71
CA CYS A 5 -29.70 -10.28 -3.51
C CYS A 5 -29.04 -9.14 -2.70
N SER A 6 -29.42 -8.92 -1.45
CA SER A 6 -29.01 -7.74 -0.69
C SER A 6 -27.60 -7.84 -0.09
N ALA A 7 -27.13 -9.03 0.25
CA ALA A 7 -25.82 -9.21 0.90
C ALA A 7 -24.65 -8.99 -0.08
N GLY A 8 -24.74 -9.55 -1.29
CA GLY A 8 -23.69 -9.39 -2.32
C GLY A 8 -23.47 -7.93 -2.74
N ASN A 9 -24.55 -7.15 -2.88
CA ASN A 9 -24.46 -5.73 -3.23
C ASN A 9 -23.81 -4.89 -2.13
N GLN A 10 -23.98 -5.25 -0.85
CA GLN A 10 -23.37 -4.52 0.27
C GLN A 10 -21.89 -4.85 0.43
N GLU A 11 -21.51 -6.11 0.22
CA GLU A 11 -20.11 -6.53 0.23
C GLU A 11 -19.31 -5.88 -0.92
N GLU A 12 -19.86 -5.88 -2.13
CA GLU A 12 -19.23 -5.26 -3.30
C GLU A 12 -19.08 -3.73 -3.14
N MET A 13 -20.12 -3.06 -2.64
CA MET A 13 -20.06 -1.63 -2.35
C MET A 13 -19.02 -1.29 -1.26
N THR A 14 -18.89 -2.16 -0.25
CA THR A 14 -17.89 -2.00 0.82
C THR A 14 -16.48 -2.14 0.28
N LEU A 15 -16.22 -3.17 -0.54
CA LEU A 15 -14.93 -3.37 -1.21
C LEU A 15 -14.58 -2.20 -2.11
N GLN A 16 -15.54 -1.70 -2.90
CA GLN A 16 -15.32 -0.55 -3.76
C GLN A 16 -14.98 0.72 -2.97
N LYS A 17 -15.63 0.92 -1.82
CA LYS A 17 -15.32 2.03 -0.91
C LYS A 17 -13.90 1.90 -0.35
N GLN A 18 -13.51 0.72 0.11
CA GLN A 18 -12.16 0.46 0.63
C GLN A 18 -11.09 0.65 -0.45
N TYR A 19 -11.34 0.16 -1.67
CA TYR A 19 -10.44 0.36 -2.80
C TYR A 19 -10.23 1.85 -3.11
N ARG A 20 -11.32 2.63 -3.17
CA ARG A 20 -11.26 4.08 -3.38
C ARG A 20 -10.50 4.79 -2.26
N GLN A 21 -10.71 4.37 -1.02
CA GLN A 21 -9.94 4.89 0.12
C GLN A 21 -8.44 4.58 -0.04
N GLY A 22 -8.09 3.37 -0.47
CA GLY A 22 -6.69 3.01 -0.74
C GLY A 22 -6.05 3.88 -1.81
N LYS A 23 -6.78 4.19 -2.89
CA LYS A 23 -6.36 5.14 -3.93
C LYS A 23 -6.17 6.55 -3.36
N ASP A 24 -7.09 7.01 -2.51
CA ASP A 24 -7.01 8.33 -1.87
C ASP A 24 -5.79 8.42 -0.93
N ILE A 25 -5.48 7.36 -0.18
CA ILE A 25 -4.26 7.26 0.64
C ILE A 25 -3.01 7.28 -0.25
N PHE A 26 -2.95 6.44 -1.28
CA PHE A 26 -1.79 6.32 -2.16
C PHE A 26 -1.45 7.65 -2.86
N THR A 27 -2.47 8.33 -3.36
CA THR A 27 -2.35 9.62 -4.06
C THR A 27 -2.18 10.80 -3.10
N GLY A 28 -2.45 10.60 -1.80
CA GLY A 28 -2.36 11.64 -0.78
C GLY A 28 -3.54 12.61 -0.74
N LYS A 29 -4.71 12.20 -1.25
CA LYS A 29 -6.00 12.86 -1.03
C LYS A 29 -6.51 12.62 0.40
N GLU A 30 -6.30 11.41 0.93
CA GLU A 30 -6.36 11.16 2.37
C GLU A 30 -4.93 11.28 2.93
N ALA A 31 -4.74 12.23 3.85
CA ALA A 31 -3.44 12.47 4.46
C ALA A 31 -3.20 11.50 5.62
N ILE A 32 -2.07 10.81 5.59
CA ILE A 32 -1.61 9.95 6.69
C ILE A 32 -0.43 10.61 7.39
N PRO A 33 -0.46 10.78 8.72
CA PRO A 33 0.69 11.27 9.46
C PRO A 33 1.89 10.36 9.26
N ALA A 34 3.04 10.94 8.97
CA ALA A 34 4.26 10.19 8.73
C ALA A 34 5.50 10.93 9.23
N MET A 35 6.56 10.19 9.51
CA MET A 35 7.85 10.70 9.97
C MET A 35 9.00 10.04 9.21
N ILE A 36 10.11 10.76 9.07
CA ILE A 36 11.38 10.18 8.61
C ILE A 36 12.09 9.53 9.79
N SER A 37 12.65 8.34 9.57
CA SER A 37 13.45 7.67 10.61
C SER A 37 14.58 8.58 11.10
N GLY A 38 14.70 8.73 12.42
CA GLY A 38 15.68 9.63 13.05
C GLY A 38 15.24 11.10 13.16
N HIS A 39 14.02 11.46 12.73
CA HIS A 39 13.44 12.78 12.90
C HIS A 39 12.22 12.72 13.81
N GLN A 40 12.01 13.78 14.61
CA GLN A 40 10.86 13.88 15.53
C GLN A 40 9.68 14.66 14.94
N ALA A 41 9.90 15.40 13.86
CA ALA A 41 8.87 16.18 13.21
C ALA A 41 8.05 15.33 12.24
N ARG A 42 6.73 15.52 12.29
CA ARG A 42 5.83 15.01 11.24
C ARG A 42 6.10 15.72 9.93
N LEU A 43 6.02 14.95 8.86
CA LEU A 43 6.13 15.45 7.50
C LEU A 43 4.87 16.24 7.12
N PRO A 44 5.00 17.31 6.31
CA PRO A 44 3.85 17.89 5.62
C PRO A 44 3.10 16.82 4.80
N PRO A 45 1.76 16.81 4.81
CA PRO A 45 0.97 15.80 4.08
C PRO A 45 1.31 15.68 2.59
N GLN A 46 1.75 16.77 1.97
CA GLN A 46 2.08 16.83 0.55
C GLN A 46 3.36 16.06 0.20
N VAL A 47 4.29 15.93 1.14
CA VAL A 47 5.57 15.24 0.91
C VAL A 47 5.52 13.76 1.32
N ALA A 48 4.60 13.38 2.22
CA ALA A 48 4.46 12.00 2.71
C ALA A 48 3.68 11.05 1.76
N ARG A 49 3.29 11.49 0.57
CA ARG A 49 2.41 10.72 -0.34
C ARG A 49 3.14 9.57 -1.00
N CYS A 50 2.52 8.38 -1.07
CA CYS A 50 3.13 7.20 -1.70
C CYS A 50 3.50 7.47 -3.17
N ILE A 51 2.60 8.16 -3.89
CA ILE A 51 2.75 8.51 -5.31
C ILE A 51 3.95 9.44 -5.63
N ASN A 52 4.58 10.04 -4.62
CA ASN A 52 5.78 10.85 -4.82
C ASN A 52 7.01 10.00 -5.15
N CYS A 53 7.03 8.72 -4.75
CA CYS A 53 8.18 7.82 -4.92
C CYS A 53 7.84 6.51 -5.63
N HIS A 54 6.62 6.01 -5.43
CA HIS A 54 6.15 4.75 -5.99
C HIS A 54 5.16 5.00 -7.13
N VAL A 55 5.15 4.11 -8.11
CA VAL A 55 4.04 3.98 -9.06
C VAL A 55 3.21 2.74 -8.73
N PRO A 56 1.88 2.79 -8.90
CA PRO A 56 1.08 1.58 -8.99
C PRO A 56 1.22 1.03 -10.42
N ASP A 57 1.14 -0.29 -10.57
CA ASP A 57 1.17 -0.97 -11.88
C ASP A 57 0.17 -0.38 -12.89
N LYS A 58 -0.94 0.16 -12.36
CA LYS A 58 -2.08 0.73 -13.07
C LYS A 58 -1.81 2.09 -13.73
N SER A 59 -0.67 2.73 -13.44
CA SER A 59 -0.47 4.12 -13.86
C SER A 59 -0.02 4.30 -15.31
N GLY A 60 0.46 3.26 -16.01
CA GLY A 60 0.90 3.33 -17.42
C GLY A 60 2.00 4.36 -17.74
N VAL A 61 2.42 5.15 -16.75
CA VAL A 61 3.31 6.30 -16.88
C VAL A 61 4.63 5.96 -16.24
N ALA A 62 5.68 5.83 -17.06
CA ALA A 62 7.05 5.72 -16.61
C ALA A 62 7.47 7.04 -15.95
N LYS A 63 7.36 7.12 -14.61
CA LYS A 63 8.02 8.18 -13.84
C LYS A 63 9.47 7.79 -13.62
N LYS A 64 10.37 8.78 -13.47
CA LYS A 64 11.67 8.55 -12.83
C LYS A 64 11.38 8.18 -11.37
N GLU A 65 11.23 6.90 -11.12
CA GLU A 65 10.92 6.32 -9.83
C GLU A 65 12.15 6.38 -8.91
N SER A 66 11.95 6.91 -7.70
CA SER A 66 12.96 6.87 -6.63
C SER A 66 12.83 5.62 -5.75
N ALA A 67 11.77 4.84 -5.94
CA ALA A 67 11.48 3.60 -5.24
C ALA A 67 10.77 2.59 -6.18
N PRO A 68 10.75 1.28 -5.86
CA PRO A 68 10.14 0.29 -6.74
C PRO A 68 8.65 0.52 -7.01
N SER A 69 8.19 0.25 -8.24
CA SER A 69 6.78 0.05 -8.54
C SER A 69 6.12 -0.95 -7.58
N LEU A 70 4.95 -0.58 -7.05
CA LEU A 70 4.16 -1.40 -6.13
C LEU A 70 3.01 -2.05 -6.88
N SER A 71 3.33 -3.08 -7.66
CA SER A 71 2.34 -3.92 -8.32
C SER A 71 1.87 -5.08 -7.43
N SER A 72 0.70 -5.63 -7.74
CA SER A 72 0.22 -6.90 -7.17
C SER A 72 1.30 -7.99 -7.32
N ALA A 73 1.90 -8.11 -8.52
CA ALA A 73 2.97 -9.06 -8.76
C ALA A 73 4.20 -8.77 -7.89
N TRP A 74 4.62 -7.51 -7.78
CA TRP A 74 5.77 -7.14 -6.95
C TRP A 74 5.55 -7.55 -5.49
N LEU A 75 4.36 -7.29 -4.95
CA LEU A 75 4.01 -7.50 -3.54
C LEU A 75 3.74 -8.97 -3.21
N GLN A 76 2.98 -9.67 -4.04
CA GLN A 76 2.42 -10.98 -3.67
C GLN A 76 3.20 -12.17 -4.23
N GLN A 77 4.07 -11.97 -5.23
CA GLN A 77 4.89 -13.06 -5.73
C GLN A 77 6.10 -13.28 -4.84
N ALA A 78 6.44 -14.54 -4.60
CA ALA A 78 7.62 -14.92 -3.84
C ALA A 78 8.90 -14.48 -4.58
N ARG A 79 9.78 -13.77 -3.87
CA ARG A 79 11.01 -13.22 -4.45
C ARG A 79 12.18 -13.44 -3.50
N THR A 80 13.35 -13.67 -4.07
CA THR A 80 14.60 -13.85 -3.35
C THR A 80 15.51 -12.66 -3.63
N ARG A 81 16.11 -12.06 -2.59
CA ARG A 81 17.09 -10.98 -2.78
C ARG A 81 18.55 -11.39 -2.58
N ARG A 82 18.85 -12.30 -1.64
CA ARG A 82 20.25 -12.59 -1.22
C ARG A 82 20.44 -14.03 -0.73
N GLY A 83 20.03 -15.02 -1.53
CA GLY A 83 20.23 -16.45 -1.19
C GLY A 83 19.47 -16.94 0.06
N GLY A 84 18.61 -16.09 0.65
CA GLY A 84 17.66 -16.47 1.69
C GLY A 84 16.40 -17.10 1.12
N PRO A 85 15.49 -17.59 1.99
CA PRO A 85 14.17 -18.08 1.58
C PRO A 85 13.43 -17.02 0.78
N ALA A 86 12.69 -17.42 -0.26
CA ALA A 86 11.83 -16.48 -0.97
C ALA A 86 10.73 -15.96 -0.03
N PHE A 87 10.40 -14.67 -0.15
CA PHE A 87 9.31 -14.06 0.60
C PHE A 87 8.35 -13.34 -0.32
N ALA A 88 7.10 -13.24 0.13
CA ALA A 88 6.09 -12.37 -0.44
C ALA A 88 5.53 -11.50 0.69
N TYR A 89 5.00 -10.34 0.31
CA TYR A 89 4.20 -9.56 1.24
C TYR A 89 2.83 -10.22 1.42
N GLU A 90 2.40 -10.23 2.66
CA GLU A 90 1.04 -10.43 3.09
C GLU A 90 0.57 -9.11 3.70
N ARG A 91 -0.74 -8.91 3.79
CA ARG A 91 -1.31 -7.67 4.35
C ARG A 91 -0.67 -7.31 5.69
N GLU A 92 -0.55 -8.27 6.60
CA GLU A 92 -0.06 -8.05 7.96
C GLU A 92 1.40 -7.58 7.96
N ASN A 93 2.24 -8.23 7.16
CA ASN A 93 3.66 -7.90 7.11
C ASN A 93 3.89 -6.59 6.32
N PHE A 94 3.09 -6.29 5.30
CA PHE A 94 3.04 -5.00 4.62
C PHE A 94 2.69 -3.87 5.58
N CYS A 95 1.62 -4.02 6.38
CA CYS A 95 1.23 -3.02 7.36
C CYS A 95 2.31 -2.79 8.43
N LYS A 96 2.96 -3.87 8.90
CA LYS A 96 4.11 -3.75 9.81
C LYS A 96 5.25 -2.98 9.16
N THR A 97 5.57 -3.30 7.90
CA THR A 97 6.59 -2.60 7.13
C THR A 97 6.28 -1.12 6.92
N LEU A 98 5.05 -0.70 6.69
CA LEU A 98 4.76 0.74 6.58
C LEU A 98 4.94 1.50 7.91
N ARG A 99 4.70 0.83 9.04
CA ARG A 99 4.82 1.42 10.38
C ARG A 99 6.27 1.42 10.89
N SER A 100 7.00 0.33 10.70
CA SER A 100 8.38 0.16 11.20
C SER A 100 9.45 0.51 10.16
N GLY A 101 9.11 0.37 8.88
CA GLY A 101 10.00 0.28 7.71
C GLY A 101 11.14 -0.69 7.90
N VAL A 102 10.77 -1.84 8.43
CA VAL A 102 11.50 -3.09 8.34
C VAL A 102 10.63 -4.04 7.51
N ASP A 103 11.22 -4.64 6.49
CA ASP A 103 10.52 -5.60 5.63
C ASP A 103 10.38 -6.99 6.29
N PRO A 104 9.62 -7.93 5.71
CA PRO A 104 9.43 -9.26 6.26
C PRO A 104 10.72 -10.10 6.39
N GLU A 105 11.77 -9.76 5.63
CA GLU A 105 13.10 -10.37 5.73
C GLU A 105 14.02 -9.62 6.72
N TYR A 106 13.46 -8.75 7.57
CA TYR A 106 14.19 -7.93 8.54
C TYR A 106 15.13 -6.89 7.93
N VAL A 107 14.90 -6.51 6.66
CA VAL A 107 15.68 -5.46 5.99
C VAL A 107 15.10 -4.11 6.31
N VAL A 108 15.94 -3.21 6.83
CA VAL A 108 15.57 -1.81 7.05
C VAL A 108 15.41 -1.11 5.70
N LEU A 109 14.23 -0.52 5.48
CA LEU A 109 13.96 0.28 4.30
C LEU A 109 14.76 1.58 4.29
N ASN A 110 14.97 2.13 3.09
CA ASN A 110 15.63 3.42 2.91
C ASN A 110 15.05 4.46 3.88
N ARG A 111 15.92 5.22 4.56
CA ARG A 111 15.53 6.26 5.53
C ARG A 111 14.60 7.30 4.91
N ALA A 112 14.71 7.57 3.61
CA ALA A 112 13.84 8.49 2.88
C ALA A 112 12.39 8.01 2.78
N MET A 113 12.13 6.70 2.96
CA MET A 113 10.76 6.19 3.01
C MET A 113 10.13 6.50 4.38
N PRO A 114 9.00 7.22 4.44
CA PRO A 114 8.38 7.57 5.71
C PRO A 114 7.87 6.37 6.52
N ARG A 115 7.72 6.56 7.83
CA ARG A 115 7.03 5.65 8.75
C ARG A 115 5.65 6.23 9.04
N PHE A 116 4.61 5.44 8.80
CA PHE A 116 3.24 5.94 8.77
C PHE A 116 2.44 5.52 10.02
N GLU A 117 1.63 6.45 10.53
CA GLU A 117 0.62 6.19 11.56
C GLU A 117 -0.69 5.73 10.90
N LEU A 118 -0.74 4.48 10.43
CA LEU A 118 -1.91 3.89 9.76
C LEU A 118 -2.78 3.07 10.72
N SER A 119 -4.11 3.28 10.68
CA SER A 119 -5.07 2.32 11.24
C SER A 119 -5.04 0.98 10.46
N ASN A 120 -5.63 -0.07 11.03
CA ASN A 120 -5.70 -1.36 10.33
C ASN A 120 -6.62 -1.27 9.10
N GLU A 121 -7.70 -0.50 9.18
CA GLU A 121 -8.65 -0.26 8.10
C GLU A 121 -8.00 0.53 6.96
N GLN A 122 -7.23 1.57 7.29
CA GLN A 122 -6.48 2.35 6.30
C GLN A 122 -5.43 1.51 5.60
N CYS A 123 -4.70 0.67 6.35
CA CYS A 123 -3.73 -0.22 5.73
C CYS A 123 -4.38 -1.29 4.86
N LEU A 124 -5.53 -1.84 5.27
CA LEU A 124 -6.32 -2.77 4.45
C LEU A 124 -6.78 -2.10 3.16
N ALA A 125 -7.31 -0.88 3.23
CA ALA A 125 -7.74 -0.12 2.06
C ALA A 125 -6.58 0.07 1.07
N LEU A 126 -5.40 0.47 1.57
CA LEU A 126 -4.20 0.63 0.74
C LEU A 126 -3.73 -0.69 0.14
N TRP A 127 -3.73 -1.78 0.90
CA TRP A 127 -3.40 -3.12 0.42
C TRP A 127 -4.32 -3.52 -0.75
N LEU A 128 -5.64 -3.41 -0.56
CA LEU A 128 -6.64 -3.72 -1.59
C LEU A 128 -6.42 -2.91 -2.87
N TYR A 129 -6.10 -1.61 -2.76
CA TYR A 129 -5.82 -0.79 -3.93
C TYR A 129 -4.62 -1.31 -4.76
N LEU A 130 -3.56 -1.76 -4.08
CA LEU A 130 -2.33 -2.22 -4.71
C LEU A 130 -2.41 -3.66 -5.24
N THR A 131 -3.19 -4.52 -4.59
CA THR A 131 -3.21 -5.96 -4.90
C THR A 131 -4.42 -6.42 -5.71
N GLU A 132 -5.58 -5.77 -5.59
CA GLU A 132 -6.76 -6.16 -6.35
C GLU A 132 -6.62 -5.75 -7.81
N LYS A 133 -6.84 -6.72 -8.71
CA LYS A 133 -7.04 -6.46 -10.14
C LYS A 133 -8.44 -5.90 -10.31
N ARG A 134 -8.57 -4.72 -10.91
CA ARG A 134 -9.86 -4.20 -11.37
C ARG A 134 -9.75 -4.02 -12.87
N ASP A 135 -10.70 -4.56 -13.59
CA ASP A 135 -10.74 -4.53 -15.06
C ASP A 135 -11.24 -3.18 -15.63
N ASP A 136 -11.53 -2.22 -14.74
CA ASP A 136 -12.25 -0.98 -15.05
C ASP A 136 -11.37 0.29 -15.10
N GLU A 137 -10.04 0.17 -15.19
CA GLU A 137 -9.11 1.32 -15.25
C GLU A 137 -8.12 1.19 -16.42
#